data_AF-C5CIY7-F1
#
_entry.id   AF-C5CIY7-F1
#
_cell.length_a   1.000
_cell.length_b   1.000
_cell.length_c   1.000
_cell.angle_alpha   90.00
_cell.angle_beta   90.00
_cell.angle_gamma   90.00
#
_symmetry.space_group_name_H-M   'P 1'
#
loop_
_entity.id
_entity.type
_entity.pdbx_description
1 polymer ?
#
loop_
_entity_poly.entity_id
_entity_poly.type
_entity_poly.pdbx_seq_one_letter_code
_entity_poly.pdbx_strand_id
1 'polypeptide(L)'
;MEDLYLYESGRRVYYFGRSNGDNEGVGWHVKGKMGGLWFEDVRILSSVKLLRGEKNLIPDKFINNLYYKTLNYGKTKLNFVAHPTDYFFAIYLENLEPEDELVLYLDQTPLWLENEIYSKELKVYKKPPKTIIFRPLKHNRNISITVDNAFVHVDNGKVFFRSKMGSLLCLISMNSRNEMDFTSIVETKQDYYSKYLSEGDNDDLKFWAQLNALELYFERESGKGYVAGLPEFPWWFGIDTVYTALGLLKTPQLPLVKSSINNLAYYGNGIVPHEVTTAGRIYAKGRMNEVVSFAYLALRYVLETGEMDFLELIDKAVEILIPALDRNGYPIGEGIIEIPGTEKSALLDVACWFYKLLDELKRESLINSLKQGKELTAIFEKIERNFFGVWRNGKNLFYDAIKGAKKHFAGHFIQIYPLAMGLVPYQEGKKVLEMMKKVGFFNEIGMIHSLPLEKYDAGNYGGQDKNSIVWSLPTLLALKAAKKYADMELMDILIKSIKKSLHLGTRGALPEILPNGGCTVQAWNAYLLDIF
;
A
#
# COMPACT_ATOMS: atom_id res chain seq x y z
N MET A 1 -15.44 23.57 2.59
CA MET A 1 -14.39 22.61 2.96
C MET A 1 -13.32 22.65 1.87
N GLU A 2 -12.03 22.56 2.20
CA GLU A 2 -10.99 22.33 1.18
C GLU A 2 -11.25 20.99 0.50
N ASP A 3 -10.90 20.86 -0.78
CA ASP A 3 -11.14 19.62 -1.50
C ASP A 3 -10.15 18.54 -1.04
N LEU A 4 -10.64 17.58 -0.26
CA LEU A 4 -9.83 16.51 0.32
C LEU A 4 -9.97 15.22 -0.49
N TYR A 5 -8.90 14.44 -0.57
CA TYR A 5 -9.03 13.04 -0.97
C TYR A 5 -9.70 12.23 0.14
N LEU A 6 -10.38 11.16 -0.25
CA LEU A 6 -10.98 10.16 0.62
C LEU A 6 -11.01 8.80 -0.09
N TYR A 7 -11.16 7.74 0.70
CA TYR A 7 -11.33 6.39 0.18
C TYR A 7 -12.28 5.56 1.05
N GLU A 8 -12.80 4.49 0.49
CA GLU A 8 -13.61 3.47 1.16
C GLU A 8 -13.36 2.15 0.45
N SER A 9 -12.93 1.13 1.17
CA SER A 9 -12.55 -0.14 0.57
C SER A 9 -13.07 -1.35 1.33
N GLY A 10 -13.39 -2.36 0.55
CA GLY A 10 -13.50 -3.74 0.95
C GLY A 10 -12.54 -4.57 0.12
N ARG A 11 -12.47 -5.88 0.38
CA ARG A 11 -11.52 -6.73 -0.34
C ARG A 11 -11.78 -6.80 -1.83
N ARG A 12 -13.04 -6.67 -2.27
CA ARG A 12 -13.49 -6.89 -3.67
C ARG A 12 -13.82 -5.61 -4.44
N VAL A 13 -13.94 -4.48 -3.74
CA VAL A 13 -14.40 -3.21 -4.28
C VAL A 13 -13.75 -2.07 -3.51
N TYR A 14 -13.39 -0.99 -4.19
CA TYR A 14 -12.90 0.21 -3.52
C TYR A 14 -13.36 1.47 -4.25
N TYR A 15 -13.55 2.54 -3.47
CA TYR A 15 -13.75 3.90 -3.93
C TYR A 15 -12.55 4.74 -3.52
N PHE A 16 -12.03 5.54 -4.43
CA PHE A 16 -11.09 6.62 -4.12
C PHE A 16 -11.55 7.89 -4.83
N GLY A 17 -11.56 9.02 -4.15
CA GLY A 17 -12.07 10.24 -4.77
C GLY A 17 -11.82 11.50 -3.98
N ARG A 18 -12.32 12.60 -4.54
CA ARG A 18 -12.33 13.91 -3.91
C ARG A 18 -13.63 14.11 -3.15
N SER A 19 -13.58 14.91 -2.10
CA SER A 19 -14.72 15.24 -1.26
C SER A 19 -15.84 15.92 -2.04
N ASN A 20 -15.51 16.73 -3.06
CA ASN A 20 -16.49 17.34 -3.96
C ASN A 20 -17.16 16.36 -4.95
N GLY A 21 -16.77 15.08 -4.95
CA GLY A 21 -17.32 14.04 -5.81
C GLY A 21 -16.82 14.04 -7.26
N ASP A 22 -15.91 14.95 -7.64
CA ASP A 22 -15.28 15.00 -8.95
C ASP A 22 -13.90 14.34 -8.94
N ASN A 23 -13.83 13.12 -9.47
CA ASN A 23 -12.62 12.30 -9.40
C ASN A 23 -11.87 12.19 -10.74
N GLU A 24 -12.23 13.01 -11.73
CA GLU A 24 -11.43 13.12 -12.95
C GLU A 24 -10.12 13.89 -12.68
N GLY A 25 -9.08 13.55 -13.45
CA GLY A 25 -7.73 14.10 -13.26
C GLY A 25 -7.01 13.57 -12.02
N VAL A 26 -7.49 12.50 -11.39
CA VAL A 26 -6.85 11.87 -10.23
C VAL A 26 -5.90 10.77 -10.66
N GLY A 27 -4.67 10.85 -10.16
CA GLY A 27 -3.59 9.90 -10.33
C GLY A 27 -3.01 9.79 -11.74
N TRP A 28 -1.91 9.05 -11.86
CA TRP A 28 -1.08 9.08 -13.07
C TRP A 28 -0.85 7.71 -13.73
N HIS A 29 -1.05 6.60 -13.03
CA HIS A 29 -0.92 5.25 -13.61
C HIS A 29 -1.89 4.99 -14.75
N VAL A 30 -3.19 5.15 -14.49
CA VAL A 30 -4.18 5.40 -15.55
C VAL A 30 -4.42 6.91 -15.54
N LYS A 31 -3.70 7.62 -16.41
CA LYS A 31 -3.60 9.08 -16.38
C LYS A 31 -4.97 9.77 -16.19
N GLY A 32 -5.14 10.41 -15.04
CA GLY A 32 -6.33 11.17 -14.66
C GLY A 32 -7.55 10.32 -14.29
N LYS A 33 -7.41 9.00 -14.19
CA LYS A 33 -8.54 8.08 -14.03
C LYS A 33 -8.44 7.14 -12.83
N MET A 34 -7.48 7.33 -11.93
CA MET A 34 -7.34 6.47 -10.74
C MET A 34 -8.45 6.71 -9.70
N GLY A 35 -9.07 7.89 -9.72
CA GLY A 35 -10.25 8.18 -8.90
C GLY A 35 -11.53 7.58 -9.48
N GLY A 36 -12.42 7.10 -8.60
CA GLY A 36 -13.68 6.46 -8.94
C GLY A 36 -14.04 5.29 -8.04
N LEU A 37 -15.14 4.60 -8.40
CA LEU A 37 -15.56 3.32 -7.83
C LEU A 37 -15.06 2.18 -8.72
N TRP A 38 -14.31 1.26 -8.14
CA TRP A 38 -13.65 0.16 -8.83
C TRP A 38 -14.17 -1.17 -8.33
N PHE A 39 -14.58 -2.03 -9.27
CA PHE A 39 -14.89 -3.44 -9.03
C PHE A 39 -13.90 -4.28 -9.82
N GLU A 40 -13.25 -5.22 -9.16
CA GLU A 40 -12.16 -5.99 -9.74
C GLU A 40 -11.07 -5.09 -10.37
N ASP A 41 -10.95 -5.14 -11.70
CA ASP A 41 -10.03 -4.42 -12.56
C ASP A 41 -10.76 -3.39 -13.43
N VAL A 42 -11.97 -2.94 -13.08
CA VAL A 42 -12.75 -1.99 -13.89
C VAL A 42 -13.29 -0.83 -13.05
N ARG A 43 -13.06 0.39 -13.52
CA ARG A 43 -13.68 1.60 -12.99
C ARG A 43 -15.13 1.66 -13.45
N ILE A 44 -16.05 1.50 -12.51
CA ILE A 44 -17.50 1.49 -12.75
C ILE A 44 -18.09 2.89 -12.70
N LEU A 45 -17.60 3.73 -11.77
CA LEU A 45 -18.00 5.13 -11.67
C LEU A 45 -16.76 6.02 -11.69
N SER A 46 -16.78 7.09 -12.48
CA SER A 46 -15.74 8.12 -12.38
C SER A 46 -16.06 9.14 -11.29
N SER A 47 -17.33 9.44 -11.02
CA SER A 47 -17.73 10.50 -10.09
C SER A 47 -19.08 10.21 -9.46
N VAL A 48 -19.24 10.66 -8.22
CA VAL A 48 -20.47 10.55 -7.43
C VAL A 48 -20.79 11.95 -6.92
N LYS A 49 -21.82 12.58 -7.47
CA LYS A 49 -22.18 13.97 -7.14
C LYS A 49 -23.60 14.06 -6.58
N LEU A 50 -23.86 15.10 -5.81
CA LEU A 50 -25.19 15.47 -5.33
C LEU A 50 -25.55 16.82 -5.93
N LEU A 51 -26.77 16.94 -6.48
CA LEU A 51 -27.30 18.19 -6.99
C LEU A 51 -28.53 18.62 -6.19
N ARG A 52 -28.81 19.92 -6.22
CA ARG A 52 -30.11 20.49 -5.84
C ARG A 52 -30.60 21.41 -6.95
N GLY A 53 -31.68 21.01 -7.60
CA GLY A 53 -32.09 21.61 -8.86
C GLY A 53 -30.97 21.43 -9.90
N GLU A 54 -30.46 22.54 -10.44
CA GLU A 54 -29.38 22.52 -11.45
C GLU A 54 -27.96 22.65 -10.87
N LYS A 55 -27.83 22.84 -9.56
CA LYS A 55 -26.54 23.17 -8.92
C LYS A 55 -25.86 21.93 -8.36
N ASN A 56 -24.58 21.73 -8.67
CA ASN A 56 -23.73 20.78 -7.95
C ASN A 56 -23.51 21.27 -6.53
N LEU A 57 -23.77 20.40 -5.55
CA LEU A 57 -23.48 20.67 -4.15
C LEU A 57 -22.03 20.32 -3.83
N ILE A 58 -21.46 21.06 -2.90
CA ILE A 58 -20.13 20.81 -2.33
C ILE A 58 -20.36 20.50 -0.85
N PRO A 59 -19.73 19.45 -0.29
CA PRO A 59 -19.97 19.12 1.11
C PRO A 59 -19.35 20.15 2.04
N ASP A 60 -20.05 20.42 3.14
CA ASP A 60 -19.57 21.27 4.22
C ASP A 60 -18.64 20.50 5.15
N LYS A 61 -18.83 19.18 5.25
CA LYS A 61 -18.08 18.31 6.16
C LYS A 61 -17.94 16.88 5.63
N PHE A 62 -16.72 16.36 5.70
CA PHE A 62 -16.38 14.95 5.57
C PHE A 62 -16.18 14.32 6.96
N ILE A 63 -16.72 13.12 7.16
CA ILE A 63 -16.53 12.31 8.37
C ILE A 63 -15.98 10.95 7.92
N ASN A 64 -14.74 10.66 8.32
CA ASN A 64 -14.15 9.34 8.18
C ASN A 64 -14.57 8.47 9.38
N ASN A 65 -15.69 7.75 9.27
CA ASN A 65 -16.03 6.73 10.26
C ASN A 65 -15.25 5.45 9.93
N LEU A 66 -15.00 4.62 10.96
CA LEU A 66 -14.26 3.37 10.83
C LEU A 66 -14.93 2.41 9.82
N TYR A 67 -16.25 2.38 9.78
CA TYR A 67 -16.99 1.37 9.01
C TYR A 67 -17.68 1.93 7.76
N TYR A 68 -17.80 3.24 7.63
CA TYR A 68 -18.39 3.91 6.47
C TYR A 68 -17.89 5.35 6.39
N LYS A 69 -18.20 6.05 5.31
CA LYS A 69 -17.80 7.43 5.11
C LYS A 69 -19.04 8.31 4.95
N THR A 70 -18.97 9.56 5.41
CA THR A 70 -20.08 10.51 5.28
C THR A 70 -19.62 11.84 4.72
N LEU A 71 -20.35 12.35 3.73
CA LEU A 71 -20.28 13.73 3.24
C LEU A 71 -21.58 14.45 3.60
N ASN A 72 -21.49 15.54 4.36
CA ASN A 72 -22.63 16.36 4.76
C ASN A 72 -22.80 17.56 3.82
N TYR A 73 -24.03 17.81 3.37
CA TYR A 73 -24.46 18.91 2.53
C TYR A 73 -25.62 19.63 3.24
N GLY A 74 -25.30 20.53 4.17
CA GLY A 74 -26.28 21.08 5.11
C GLY A 74 -26.96 19.99 5.94
N LYS A 75 -28.24 19.71 5.65
CA LYS A 75 -29.02 18.66 6.33
C LYS A 75 -28.83 17.29 5.68
N THR A 76 -28.63 17.25 4.38
CA THR A 76 -28.49 16.02 3.60
C THR A 76 -27.17 15.34 3.91
N LYS A 77 -27.19 14.04 4.16
CA LYS A 77 -25.99 13.22 4.40
C LYS A 77 -25.87 12.19 3.32
N LEU A 78 -24.70 12.12 2.68
CA LEU A 78 -24.33 11.07 1.75
C LEU A 78 -23.38 10.12 2.48
N ASN A 79 -23.89 8.94 2.85
CA ASN A 79 -23.11 7.88 3.46
C ASN A 79 -22.71 6.86 2.38
N PHE A 80 -21.51 6.31 2.45
CA PHE A 80 -21.10 5.22 1.56
C PHE A 80 -20.23 4.19 2.27
N VAL A 81 -20.38 2.94 1.86
CA VAL A 81 -19.69 1.78 2.45
C VAL A 81 -19.42 0.72 1.38
N ALA A 82 -18.22 0.14 1.43
CA ALA A 82 -17.84 -1.05 0.69
C ALA A 82 -18.05 -2.29 1.56
N HIS A 83 -18.65 -3.34 1.01
CA HIS A 83 -18.78 -4.61 1.72
C HIS A 83 -17.39 -5.23 1.94
N PRO A 84 -17.09 -5.75 3.14
CA PRO A 84 -15.73 -6.15 3.49
C PRO A 84 -15.18 -7.27 2.61
N THR A 85 -16.04 -8.18 2.11
CA THR A 85 -15.58 -9.41 1.42
C THR A 85 -16.31 -9.73 0.11
N ASP A 86 -17.28 -8.92 -0.32
CA ASP A 86 -18.17 -9.24 -1.45
C ASP A 86 -18.31 -8.01 -2.35
N TYR A 87 -18.87 -8.20 -3.54
CA TYR A 87 -19.01 -7.19 -4.57
C TYR A 87 -20.20 -6.28 -4.32
N PHE A 88 -20.20 -5.54 -3.21
CA PHE A 88 -21.23 -4.57 -2.90
C PHE A 88 -20.66 -3.22 -2.46
N PHE A 89 -21.21 -2.15 -3.00
CA PHE A 89 -20.98 -0.79 -2.56
C PHE A 89 -22.34 -0.10 -2.42
N ALA A 90 -22.63 0.42 -1.22
CA ALA A 90 -23.88 1.09 -0.95
C ALA A 90 -23.65 2.59 -0.77
N ILE A 91 -24.53 3.39 -1.37
CA ILE A 91 -24.67 4.82 -1.13
C ILE A 91 -26.03 5.03 -0.49
N TYR A 92 -26.05 5.63 0.69
CA TYR A 92 -27.27 5.92 1.44
C TYR A 92 -27.38 7.42 1.72
N LEU A 93 -28.43 8.03 1.19
CA LEU A 93 -28.77 9.43 1.43
C LEU A 93 -29.85 9.55 2.50
N GLU A 94 -29.58 10.38 3.49
CA GLU A 94 -30.50 10.69 4.60
C GLU A 94 -30.83 12.17 4.63
N ASN A 95 -32.02 12.49 5.14
CA ASN A 95 -32.49 13.87 5.33
C ASN A 95 -32.44 14.70 4.05
N LEU A 96 -32.86 14.09 2.93
CA LEU A 96 -32.90 14.73 1.63
C LEU A 96 -33.78 15.99 1.67
N GLU A 97 -33.27 17.07 1.08
CA GLU A 97 -34.06 18.27 0.85
C GLU A 97 -34.80 18.17 -0.50
N PRO A 98 -35.88 18.94 -0.71
CA PRO A 98 -36.55 19.00 -1.99
C PRO A 98 -35.57 19.26 -3.14
N GLU A 99 -35.76 18.56 -4.25
CA GLU A 99 -34.91 18.62 -5.45
C GLU A 99 -33.50 18.02 -5.32
N ASP A 100 -33.15 17.42 -4.17
CA ASP A 100 -31.89 16.69 -4.06
C ASP A 100 -31.87 15.48 -5.03
N GLU A 101 -30.78 15.35 -5.77
CA GLU A 101 -30.62 14.31 -6.79
C GLU A 101 -29.20 13.73 -6.74
N LEU A 102 -29.11 12.41 -6.55
CA LEU A 102 -27.84 11.67 -6.66
C LEU A 102 -27.51 11.45 -8.13
N VAL A 103 -26.27 11.75 -8.51
CA VAL A 103 -25.79 11.53 -9.87
C VAL A 103 -24.54 10.69 -9.88
N LEU A 104 -24.65 9.55 -10.58
CA LEU A 104 -23.56 8.63 -10.81
C LEU A 104 -23.05 8.80 -12.24
N TYR A 105 -21.76 9.06 -12.39
CA TYR A 105 -21.09 9.17 -13.68
C TYR A 105 -20.52 7.79 -14.03
N LEU A 106 -21.18 7.10 -14.97
CA LEU A 106 -20.79 5.75 -15.35
C LEU A 106 -19.48 5.79 -16.14
N ASP A 107 -18.58 4.87 -15.80
CA ASP A 107 -17.30 4.68 -16.46
C ASP A 107 -17.08 3.19 -16.75
N GLN A 108 -16.09 2.91 -17.61
CA GLN A 108 -15.64 1.57 -17.95
C GLN A 108 -14.14 1.57 -18.26
N THR A 109 -13.39 2.39 -17.53
CA THR A 109 -11.95 2.44 -17.70
C THR A 109 -11.39 1.19 -17.05
N PRO A 110 -10.73 0.30 -17.80
CA PRO A 110 -10.10 -0.83 -17.18
C PRO A 110 -8.89 -0.35 -16.36
N LEU A 111 -8.51 -1.14 -15.37
CA LEU A 111 -7.23 -0.99 -14.71
C LEU A 111 -6.12 -1.27 -15.73
N TRP A 112 -4.93 -0.77 -15.43
CA TRP A 112 -3.84 -0.73 -16.37
C TRP A 112 -3.50 -2.09 -17.01
N LEU A 113 -2.95 -2.00 -18.23
CA LEU A 113 -2.54 -3.09 -19.12
C LEU A 113 -3.71 -3.90 -19.69
N GLU A 114 -4.96 -3.64 -19.32
CA GLU A 114 -6.09 -4.32 -19.92
C GLU A 114 -6.52 -3.71 -21.27
N ASN A 115 -6.72 -4.58 -22.26
CA ASN A 115 -7.25 -4.22 -23.58
C ASN A 115 -8.73 -4.62 -23.66
N GLU A 116 -9.56 -4.04 -22.79
CA GLU A 116 -10.99 -4.33 -22.78
C GLU A 116 -11.81 -3.29 -23.56
N ILE A 117 -12.46 -3.75 -24.64
CA ILE A 117 -13.58 -3.05 -25.29
C ILE A 117 -14.85 -3.34 -24.49
N TYR A 118 -15.47 -2.31 -23.92
CA TYR A 118 -16.68 -2.47 -23.13
C TYR A 118 -17.96 -2.14 -23.92
N SER A 119 -19.06 -2.79 -23.52
CA SER A 119 -20.37 -2.49 -24.07
C SER A 119 -20.89 -1.13 -23.58
N LYS A 120 -21.38 -0.33 -24.53
CA LYS A 120 -22.17 0.88 -24.24
C LYS A 120 -23.62 0.55 -23.83
N GLU A 121 -24.02 -0.71 -23.90
CA GLU A 121 -25.38 -1.15 -23.59
C GLU A 121 -25.68 -0.95 -22.11
N LEU A 122 -26.76 -0.23 -21.82
CA LEU A 122 -27.30 -0.01 -20.49
C LEU A 122 -28.79 -0.37 -20.52
N LYS A 123 -29.24 -1.26 -19.63
CA LYS A 123 -30.64 -1.68 -19.54
C LYS A 123 -31.25 -1.16 -18.25
N VAL A 124 -32.40 -0.52 -18.35
CA VAL A 124 -33.15 -0.03 -17.17
C VAL A 124 -34.41 -0.86 -17.01
N TYR A 125 -34.49 -1.59 -15.91
CA TYR A 125 -35.63 -2.41 -15.52
C TYR A 125 -36.38 -1.74 -14.37
N LYS A 126 -37.62 -1.30 -14.62
CA LYS A 126 -38.50 -0.75 -13.58
C LYS A 126 -39.30 -1.91 -12.95
N LYS A 127 -39.02 -2.22 -11.68
CA LYS A 127 -39.72 -3.25 -10.89
C LYS A 127 -40.21 -2.62 -9.59
N PRO A 128 -41.32 -1.85 -9.59
CA PRO A 128 -41.78 -1.11 -8.42
C PRO A 128 -41.82 -1.98 -7.15
N PRO A 129 -41.31 -1.50 -6.01
CA PRO A 129 -40.81 -0.13 -5.76
C PRO A 129 -39.40 0.18 -6.30
N LYS A 130 -38.71 -0.80 -6.90
CA LYS A 130 -37.30 -0.72 -7.28
C LYS A 130 -37.09 -0.32 -8.73
N THR A 131 -35.96 0.32 -9.01
CA THR A 131 -35.40 0.42 -10.36
C THR A 131 -34.03 -0.25 -10.36
N ILE A 132 -33.81 -1.11 -11.34
CA ILE A 132 -32.55 -1.82 -11.52
C ILE A 132 -31.95 -1.37 -12.84
N ILE A 133 -30.74 -0.85 -12.78
CA ILE A 133 -29.94 -0.54 -13.95
C ILE A 133 -28.90 -1.62 -14.09
N PHE A 134 -28.98 -2.34 -15.20
CA PHE A 134 -28.13 -3.47 -15.50
C PHE A 134 -27.18 -3.10 -16.62
N ARG A 135 -25.91 -3.43 -16.43
CA ARG A 135 -24.88 -3.25 -17.44
C ARG A 135 -24.05 -4.52 -17.59
N PRO A 136 -24.09 -5.19 -18.76
CA PRO A 136 -23.19 -6.29 -19.03
C PRO A 136 -21.75 -5.79 -19.16
N LEU A 137 -20.82 -6.55 -18.62
CA LEU A 137 -19.37 -6.40 -18.79
C LEU A 137 -18.81 -7.64 -19.52
N LYS A 138 -17.53 -7.62 -19.86
CA LYS A 138 -16.85 -8.79 -20.44
C LYS A 138 -16.69 -9.92 -19.41
N HIS A 139 -16.33 -11.11 -19.89
CA HIS A 139 -16.08 -12.30 -19.06
C HIS A 139 -17.30 -12.74 -18.23
N ASN A 140 -18.50 -12.63 -18.80
CA ASN A 140 -19.78 -12.90 -18.13
C ASN A 140 -20.01 -12.07 -16.85
N ARG A 141 -19.25 -10.98 -16.68
CA ARG A 141 -19.44 -10.05 -15.57
C ARG A 141 -20.61 -9.12 -15.86
N ASN A 142 -21.26 -8.62 -14.82
CA ASN A 142 -22.29 -7.59 -14.93
C ASN A 142 -22.32 -6.70 -13.70
N ILE A 143 -22.70 -5.44 -13.91
CA ILE A 143 -22.99 -4.49 -12.85
C ILE A 143 -24.49 -4.30 -12.75
N SER A 144 -24.98 -4.29 -11.51
CA SER A 144 -26.34 -3.90 -11.18
C SER A 144 -26.31 -2.69 -10.24
N ILE A 145 -27.04 -1.63 -10.60
CA ILE A 145 -27.32 -0.50 -9.73
C ILE A 145 -28.80 -0.57 -9.37
N THR A 146 -29.10 -0.87 -8.11
CA THR A 146 -30.45 -1.02 -7.59
C THR A 146 -30.77 0.17 -6.71
N VAL A 147 -31.92 0.79 -6.96
CA VAL A 147 -32.41 1.92 -6.17
C VAL A 147 -33.87 1.72 -5.81
N ASP A 148 -34.22 2.04 -4.57
CA ASP A 148 -35.58 1.92 -4.06
C ASP A 148 -36.33 3.25 -4.13
N ASN A 149 -37.60 3.20 -4.53
CA ASN A 149 -38.54 4.32 -4.49
C ASN A 149 -38.01 5.62 -5.13
N ALA A 150 -37.30 5.53 -6.25
CA ALA A 150 -36.73 6.69 -6.93
C ALA A 150 -37.34 6.93 -8.32
N PHE A 151 -37.35 8.19 -8.74
CA PHE A 151 -37.37 8.54 -10.16
C PHE A 151 -35.96 8.39 -10.72
N VAL A 152 -35.84 7.68 -11.85
CA VAL A 152 -34.56 7.36 -12.47
C VAL A 152 -34.57 7.85 -13.91
N HIS A 153 -33.52 8.59 -14.25
CA HIS A 153 -33.27 9.14 -15.57
C HIS A 153 -31.81 8.86 -15.96
N VAL A 154 -31.56 8.56 -17.23
CA VAL A 154 -30.23 8.33 -17.78
C VAL A 154 -30.00 9.30 -18.92
N ASP A 155 -28.90 10.04 -18.86
CA ASP A 155 -28.46 10.92 -19.94
C ASP A 155 -26.94 10.89 -20.07
N ASN A 156 -26.42 10.76 -21.30
CA ASN A 156 -25.00 10.88 -21.63
C ASN A 156 -24.03 10.14 -20.67
N GLY A 157 -24.35 8.89 -20.32
CA GLY A 157 -23.51 8.08 -19.42
C GLY A 157 -23.63 8.45 -17.94
N LYS A 158 -24.57 9.31 -17.57
CA LYS A 158 -24.91 9.65 -16.19
C LYS A 158 -26.24 9.04 -15.81
N VAL A 159 -26.37 8.70 -14.54
CA VAL A 159 -27.62 8.21 -13.97
C VAL A 159 -28.03 9.12 -12.84
N PHE A 160 -29.26 9.60 -12.90
CA PHE A 160 -29.86 10.54 -11.99
C PHE A 160 -30.92 9.84 -11.15
N PHE A 161 -30.85 10.01 -9.84
CA PHE A 161 -31.78 9.42 -8.88
C PHE A 161 -32.38 10.49 -7.99
N ARG A 162 -33.69 10.67 -8.09
CA ARG A 162 -34.46 11.52 -7.19
C ARG A 162 -35.37 10.67 -6.33
N SER A 163 -35.19 10.73 -5.02
CA SER A 163 -36.02 9.94 -4.12
C SER A 163 -37.49 10.41 -4.15
N LYS A 164 -38.41 9.46 -4.03
CA LYS A 164 -39.84 9.73 -3.73
C LYS A 164 -40.10 9.80 -2.23
N MET A 165 -39.07 9.54 -1.42
CA MET A 165 -39.07 9.49 0.04
C MET A 165 -38.04 10.49 0.58
N GLY A 166 -37.95 10.68 1.90
CA GLY A 166 -36.92 11.52 2.54
C GLY A 166 -35.51 10.89 2.58
N SER A 167 -35.34 9.67 2.05
CA SER A 167 -34.07 8.93 2.00
C SER A 167 -33.93 8.17 0.68
N LEU A 168 -32.71 7.78 0.33
CA LEU A 168 -32.42 7.00 -0.88
C LEU A 168 -31.32 5.98 -0.59
N LEU A 169 -31.58 4.70 -0.87
CA LEU A 169 -30.56 3.66 -0.91
C LEU A 169 -30.25 3.31 -2.37
N CYS A 170 -28.98 3.46 -2.75
CA CYS A 170 -28.43 3.02 -4.03
C CYS A 170 -27.40 1.93 -3.77
N LEU A 171 -27.72 0.69 -4.13
CA LEU A 171 -26.82 -0.46 -4.02
C LEU A 171 -26.19 -0.76 -5.39
N ILE A 172 -24.87 -0.80 -5.43
CA ILE A 172 -24.08 -1.15 -6.62
C ILE A 172 -23.45 -2.51 -6.36
N SER A 173 -23.67 -3.47 -7.25
CA SER A 173 -23.11 -4.81 -7.14
C SER A 173 -22.50 -5.30 -8.44
N MET A 174 -21.55 -6.23 -8.33
CA MET A 174 -21.06 -7.01 -9.46
C MET A 174 -21.44 -8.48 -9.31
N ASN A 175 -21.97 -9.08 -10.38
CA ASN A 175 -22.32 -10.50 -10.47
C ASN A 175 -23.30 -11.02 -9.41
N SER A 176 -23.90 -10.13 -8.62
CA SER A 176 -24.80 -10.51 -7.54
C SER A 176 -26.20 -9.95 -7.76
N ARG A 177 -27.19 -10.80 -7.43
CA ARG A 177 -28.61 -10.44 -7.35
C ARG A 177 -29.10 -10.36 -5.91
N ASN A 178 -28.21 -10.58 -4.93
CA ASN A 178 -28.59 -10.51 -3.53
C ASN A 178 -28.94 -9.07 -3.16
N GLU A 179 -29.94 -8.93 -2.32
CA GLU A 179 -30.31 -7.64 -1.74
C GLU A 179 -29.52 -7.46 -0.44
N MET A 180 -28.97 -6.26 -0.25
CA MET A 180 -28.37 -5.82 1.00
C MET A 180 -28.82 -4.39 1.27
N ASP A 181 -29.07 -4.06 2.52
CA ASP A 181 -29.21 -2.68 2.95
C ASP A 181 -27.90 -2.13 3.51
N PHE A 182 -27.85 -0.81 3.70
CA PHE A 182 -26.65 -0.11 4.18
C PHE A 182 -26.23 -0.58 5.58
N THR A 183 -27.19 -0.79 6.49
CA THR A 183 -26.93 -1.17 7.88
C THR A 183 -26.31 -2.56 7.96
N SER A 184 -26.84 -3.52 7.22
CA SER A 184 -26.33 -4.89 7.15
C SER A 184 -24.89 -4.95 6.64
N ILE A 185 -24.53 -4.11 5.66
CA ILE A 185 -23.15 -4.02 5.18
C ILE A 185 -22.23 -3.45 6.27
N VAL A 186 -22.68 -2.41 6.99
CA VAL A 186 -21.93 -1.82 8.11
C VAL A 186 -21.71 -2.84 9.24
N GLU A 187 -22.74 -3.55 9.66
CA GLU A 187 -22.67 -4.61 10.68
C GLU A 187 -21.72 -5.73 10.26
N THR A 188 -21.81 -6.18 9.00
CA THR A 188 -20.90 -7.19 8.45
C THR A 188 -19.45 -6.69 8.45
N LYS A 189 -19.23 -5.40 8.16
CA LYS A 189 -17.90 -4.78 8.19
C LYS A 189 -17.35 -4.67 9.61
N GLN A 190 -18.20 -4.36 10.59
CA GLN A 190 -17.85 -4.35 12.03
C GLN A 190 -17.40 -5.73 12.49
N ASP A 191 -18.19 -6.76 12.21
CA ASP A 191 -17.89 -8.16 12.53
C ASP A 191 -16.62 -8.67 11.82
N TYR A 192 -16.36 -8.16 10.63
CA TYR A 192 -15.16 -8.49 9.89
C TYR A 192 -13.93 -7.80 10.49
N TYR A 193 -14.01 -6.50 10.83
CA TYR A 193 -12.90 -5.76 11.43
C TYR A 193 -12.53 -6.25 12.82
N SER A 194 -13.51 -6.67 13.64
CA SER A 194 -13.25 -7.21 14.99
C SER A 194 -12.39 -8.48 15.00
N LYS A 195 -12.33 -9.21 13.87
CA LYS A 195 -11.47 -10.40 13.72
C LYS A 195 -10.00 -10.04 13.49
N TYR A 196 -9.72 -8.84 13.00
CA TYR A 196 -8.41 -8.45 12.48
C TYR A 196 -7.76 -7.28 13.22
N LEU A 197 -8.52 -6.53 14.00
CA LEU A 197 -8.07 -5.33 14.70
C LEU A 197 -8.21 -5.50 16.21
N SER A 198 -7.23 -5.02 16.96
CA SER A 198 -7.34 -4.79 18.40
C SER A 198 -8.11 -3.50 18.68
N GLU A 199 -8.59 -3.33 19.92
CA GLU A 199 -9.08 -2.03 20.39
C GLU A 199 -7.96 -0.97 20.29
N GLY A 200 -8.35 0.27 20.00
CA GLY A 200 -7.44 1.41 19.84
C GLY A 200 -8.20 2.73 19.84
N ASP A 201 -7.49 3.84 20.06
CA ASP A 201 -8.06 5.19 20.04
C ASP A 201 -7.66 5.98 18.78
N ASN A 202 -8.11 7.23 18.68
CA ASN A 202 -7.88 8.07 17.51
C ASN A 202 -6.40 8.46 17.28
N ASP A 203 -5.53 8.34 18.29
CA ASP A 203 -4.11 8.72 18.22
C ASP A 203 -3.17 7.50 18.31
N ASP A 204 -3.75 6.29 18.37
CA ASP A 204 -3.03 5.03 18.34
C ASP A 204 -2.54 4.72 16.92
N LEU A 205 -1.27 5.03 16.67
CA LEU A 205 -0.60 4.74 15.42
C LEU A 205 -0.65 3.24 15.05
N LYS A 206 -0.56 2.33 16.03
CA LYS A 206 -0.56 0.88 15.74
C LYS A 206 -1.94 0.43 15.24
N PHE A 207 -3.00 0.97 15.83
CA PHE A 207 -4.36 0.73 15.38
C PHE A 207 -4.56 1.21 13.93
N TRP A 208 -4.22 2.47 13.64
CA TRP A 208 -4.39 3.02 12.29
C TRP A 208 -3.53 2.32 11.24
N ALA A 209 -2.28 1.96 11.58
CA ALA A 209 -1.42 1.21 10.67
C ALA A 209 -1.99 -0.19 10.34
N GLN A 210 -2.59 -0.89 11.32
CA GLN A 210 -3.28 -2.16 11.08
C GLN A 210 -4.54 -1.98 10.23
N LEU A 211 -5.35 -0.98 10.53
CA LEU A 211 -6.59 -0.70 9.80
C LEU A 211 -6.30 -0.32 8.35
N ASN A 212 -5.35 0.59 8.11
CA ASN A 212 -4.96 0.99 6.76
C ASN A 212 -4.47 -0.20 5.93
N ALA A 213 -3.68 -1.11 6.53
CA ALA A 213 -3.26 -2.33 5.82
C ALA A 213 -4.44 -3.28 5.56
N LEU A 214 -5.38 -3.43 6.50
CA LEU A 214 -6.59 -4.25 6.33
C LEU A 214 -7.48 -3.71 5.20
N GLU A 215 -7.63 -2.39 5.11
CA GLU A 215 -8.33 -1.68 4.03
C GLU A 215 -7.63 -1.79 2.67
N LEU A 216 -6.34 -2.13 2.65
CA LEU A 216 -5.54 -2.37 1.45
C LEU A 216 -5.31 -3.86 1.17
N TYR A 217 -5.98 -4.78 1.87
CA TYR A 217 -5.97 -6.19 1.50
C TYR A 217 -7.00 -6.45 0.41
N PHE A 218 -6.56 -6.68 -0.83
CA PHE A 218 -7.45 -6.91 -1.97
C PHE A 218 -7.51 -8.38 -2.34
N GLU A 219 -8.73 -8.84 -2.62
CA GLU A 219 -9.06 -10.15 -3.16
C GLU A 219 -9.70 -9.93 -4.52
N ARG A 220 -9.20 -10.61 -5.55
CA ARG A 220 -9.60 -10.44 -6.94
C ARG A 220 -9.80 -11.81 -7.58
N GLU A 221 -10.32 -11.87 -8.78
CA GLU A 221 -10.41 -13.14 -9.52
C GLU A 221 -9.02 -13.72 -9.80
N SER A 222 -8.03 -12.86 -9.97
CA SER A 222 -6.65 -13.23 -10.29
C SER A 222 -5.81 -13.67 -9.08
N GLY A 223 -6.15 -13.22 -7.86
CA GLY A 223 -5.29 -13.44 -6.70
C GLY A 223 -5.74 -12.65 -5.46
N LYS A 224 -4.93 -12.69 -4.41
CA LYS A 224 -5.24 -11.99 -3.15
C LYS A 224 -4.01 -11.59 -2.35
N GLY A 225 -4.04 -10.42 -1.73
CA GLY A 225 -2.93 -9.92 -0.93
C GLY A 225 -3.03 -8.42 -0.66
N TYR A 226 -2.10 -7.89 0.13
CA TYR A 226 -1.95 -6.46 0.34
C TYR A 226 -1.51 -5.75 -0.95
N VAL A 227 -2.20 -4.66 -1.29
CA VAL A 227 -1.74 -3.74 -2.33
C VAL A 227 -0.89 -2.62 -1.73
N ALA A 228 -0.04 -1.98 -2.52
CA ALA A 228 0.87 -0.95 -2.03
C ALA A 228 0.14 0.28 -1.47
N GLY A 229 -0.78 0.89 -2.23
CA GLY A 229 -1.53 2.04 -1.75
C GLY A 229 -2.50 2.66 -2.75
N LEU A 230 -3.37 3.54 -2.25
CA LEU A 230 -4.35 4.25 -3.08
C LEU A 230 -4.00 5.75 -3.21
N PRO A 231 -4.16 6.35 -4.40
CA PRO A 231 -4.80 5.75 -5.58
C PRO A 231 -3.85 5.06 -6.56
N GLU A 232 -2.54 5.24 -6.42
CA GLU A 232 -1.60 4.98 -7.52
C GLU A 232 -1.31 3.50 -7.73
N PHE A 233 -1.11 2.75 -6.64
CA PHE A 233 -0.65 1.38 -6.68
C PHE A 233 -1.64 0.42 -6.02
N PRO A 234 -2.87 0.25 -6.55
CA PRO A 234 -3.78 -0.80 -6.13
C PRO A 234 -3.31 -2.18 -6.62
N TRP A 235 -2.01 -2.47 -6.55
CA TRP A 235 -1.32 -3.65 -7.09
C TRP A 235 -0.60 -4.41 -5.99
N TRP A 236 -0.43 -5.72 -6.18
CA TRP A 236 0.40 -6.53 -5.29
C TRP A 236 1.86 -6.28 -5.61
N PHE A 237 2.50 -5.49 -4.74
CA PHE A 237 3.87 -5.00 -4.92
C PHE A 237 4.81 -5.78 -3.99
N GLY A 238 5.92 -6.27 -4.52
CA GLY A 238 6.87 -7.14 -3.83
C GLY A 238 7.40 -6.51 -2.54
N ILE A 239 8.14 -5.42 -2.67
CA ILE A 239 8.78 -4.77 -1.51
C ILE A 239 7.77 -4.20 -0.50
N ASP A 240 6.67 -3.59 -0.93
CA ASP A 240 5.63 -3.08 -0.03
C ASP A 240 5.02 -4.22 0.78
N THR A 241 4.70 -5.34 0.13
CA THR A 241 4.19 -6.53 0.82
C THR A 241 5.17 -7.02 1.87
N VAL A 242 6.49 -6.98 1.61
CA VAL A 242 7.50 -7.34 2.62
C VAL A 242 7.38 -6.47 3.87
N TYR A 243 7.37 -5.15 3.72
CA TYR A 243 7.29 -4.24 4.87
C TYR A 243 5.94 -4.32 5.59
N THR A 244 4.84 -4.41 4.84
CA THR A 244 3.50 -4.62 5.40
C THR A 244 3.43 -5.91 6.19
N ALA A 245 3.86 -7.02 5.59
CA ALA A 245 3.78 -8.34 6.19
C ALA A 245 4.65 -8.48 7.43
N LEU A 246 5.90 -7.96 7.41
CA LEU A 246 6.79 -7.98 8.58
C LEU A 246 6.14 -7.31 9.79
N GLY A 247 5.41 -6.20 9.59
CA GLY A 247 4.66 -5.53 10.64
C GLY A 247 3.48 -6.35 11.18
N LEU A 248 2.85 -7.15 10.32
CA LEU A 248 1.59 -7.85 10.63
C LEU A 248 1.77 -9.29 11.12
N LEU A 249 2.99 -9.84 11.12
CA LEU A 249 3.26 -11.22 11.54
C LEU A 249 2.69 -11.57 12.93
N LYS A 250 2.74 -10.63 13.88
CA LYS A 250 2.30 -10.82 15.27
C LYS A 250 0.91 -10.27 15.54
N THR A 251 0.08 -10.17 14.50
CA THR A 251 -1.28 -9.62 14.57
C THR A 251 -2.31 -10.65 14.15
N PRO A 252 -3.61 -10.44 14.46
CA PRO A 252 -4.68 -11.28 13.93
C PRO A 252 -4.76 -11.32 12.39
N GLN A 253 -4.04 -10.44 11.68
CA GLN A 253 -3.93 -10.45 10.21
C GLN A 253 -2.92 -11.46 9.65
N LEU A 254 -2.27 -12.29 10.48
CA LEU A 254 -1.33 -13.33 10.05
C LEU A 254 -1.85 -14.25 8.91
N PRO A 255 -3.14 -14.69 8.87
CA PRO A 255 -3.65 -15.47 7.74
C PRO A 255 -3.66 -14.70 6.40
N LEU A 256 -3.76 -13.37 6.46
CA LEU A 256 -3.71 -12.48 5.29
C LEU A 256 -2.26 -12.27 4.83
N VAL A 257 -1.31 -12.25 5.78
CA VAL A 257 0.12 -12.29 5.48
C VAL A 257 0.47 -13.56 4.69
N LYS A 258 0.06 -14.74 5.18
CA LYS A 258 0.26 -16.01 4.48
C LYS A 258 -0.28 -15.96 3.05
N SER A 259 -1.50 -15.45 2.89
CA SER A 259 -2.15 -15.34 1.58
C SER A 259 -1.36 -14.43 0.63
N SER A 260 -0.81 -13.32 1.15
CA SER A 260 0.00 -12.38 0.36
C SER A 260 1.34 -12.99 -0.07
N ILE A 261 2.01 -13.73 0.82
CA ILE A 261 3.25 -14.46 0.48
C ILE A 261 2.96 -15.48 -0.62
N ASN A 262 1.92 -16.30 -0.47
CA ASN A 262 1.57 -17.32 -1.46
C ASN A 262 1.21 -16.71 -2.82
N ASN A 263 0.50 -15.58 -2.84
CA ASN A 263 0.14 -14.89 -4.08
C ASN A 263 1.37 -14.38 -4.83
N LEU A 264 2.30 -13.72 -4.13
CA LEU A 264 3.55 -13.26 -4.73
C LEU A 264 4.42 -14.43 -5.17
N ALA A 265 4.54 -15.48 -4.37
CA ALA A 265 5.26 -16.70 -4.74
C ALA A 265 4.66 -17.36 -5.98
N TYR A 266 3.34 -17.38 -6.14
CA TYR A 266 2.69 -17.90 -7.34
C TYR A 266 3.12 -17.12 -8.60
N TYR A 267 2.97 -15.79 -8.59
CA TYR A 267 3.33 -14.96 -9.73
C TYR A 267 4.84 -14.88 -9.99
N GLY A 268 5.65 -14.99 -8.93
CA GLY A 268 7.10 -15.01 -9.00
C GLY A 268 7.70 -16.39 -9.27
N ASN A 269 6.90 -17.45 -9.45
CA ASN A 269 7.40 -18.83 -9.57
C ASN A 269 8.32 -19.26 -8.40
N GLY A 270 7.89 -18.95 -7.18
CA GLY A 270 8.57 -19.24 -5.92
C GLY A 270 9.63 -18.21 -5.50
N ILE A 271 9.83 -17.16 -6.31
CA ILE A 271 10.41 -15.89 -5.85
C ILE A 271 9.30 -14.82 -5.79
N VAL A 272 9.67 -13.54 -5.85
CA VAL A 272 8.73 -12.42 -5.79
C VAL A 272 8.78 -11.62 -7.11
N PRO A 273 7.64 -11.19 -7.69
CA PRO A 273 7.60 -10.18 -8.73
C PRO A 273 7.80 -8.78 -8.14
N HIS A 274 8.18 -7.79 -8.96
CA HIS A 274 8.24 -6.41 -8.49
C HIS A 274 6.83 -5.89 -8.25
N GLU A 275 5.95 -6.09 -9.23
CA GLU A 275 4.56 -5.69 -9.11
C GLU A 275 3.64 -6.48 -10.06
N VAL A 276 2.48 -6.84 -9.53
CA VAL A 276 1.40 -7.54 -10.23
C VAL A 276 0.14 -6.73 -10.10
N THR A 277 -0.42 -6.34 -11.24
CA THR A 277 -1.73 -5.67 -11.29
C THR A 277 -2.81 -6.57 -10.68
N THR A 278 -3.88 -6.00 -10.14
CA THR A 278 -5.02 -6.78 -9.62
C THR A 278 -5.82 -7.51 -10.71
N ALA A 279 -5.49 -7.31 -11.99
CA ALA A 279 -5.97 -8.13 -13.10
C ALA A 279 -5.09 -9.39 -13.34
N GLY A 280 -4.01 -9.57 -12.57
CA GLY A 280 -3.12 -10.74 -12.64
C GLY A 280 -2.00 -10.62 -13.67
N ARG A 281 -1.75 -9.42 -14.22
CA ARG A 281 -0.61 -9.18 -15.11
C ARG A 281 0.63 -8.80 -14.31
N ILE A 282 1.71 -9.54 -14.51
CA ILE A 282 3.05 -9.18 -14.02
C ILE A 282 3.52 -8.01 -14.85
N TYR A 283 3.59 -6.82 -14.24
CA TYR A 283 4.07 -5.64 -14.95
C TYR A 283 5.59 -5.56 -14.92
N ALA A 284 6.21 -5.87 -13.77
CA ALA A 284 7.66 -5.93 -13.63
C ALA A 284 8.10 -7.16 -12.83
N LYS A 285 9.21 -7.76 -13.24
CA LYS A 285 9.84 -8.90 -12.57
C LYS A 285 10.59 -8.43 -11.32
N GLY A 286 10.71 -9.31 -10.34
CA GLY A 286 11.37 -8.99 -9.07
C GLY A 286 12.82 -8.60 -9.24
N ARG A 287 13.23 -7.63 -8.42
CA ARG A 287 14.60 -7.14 -8.31
C ARG A 287 15.37 -7.87 -7.22
N MET A 288 16.69 -7.67 -7.19
CA MET A 288 17.56 -8.38 -6.26
C MET A 288 17.25 -8.06 -4.79
N ASN A 289 16.91 -6.80 -4.45
CA ASN A 289 16.43 -6.44 -3.11
C ASN A 289 15.14 -7.17 -2.72
N GLU A 290 14.24 -7.38 -3.67
CA GLU A 290 12.96 -8.06 -3.43
C GLU A 290 13.18 -9.57 -3.24
N VAL A 291 14.01 -10.21 -4.07
CA VAL A 291 14.35 -11.63 -3.93
C VAL A 291 14.88 -11.92 -2.51
N VAL A 292 15.82 -11.12 -2.01
CA VAL A 292 16.40 -11.35 -0.69
C VAL A 292 15.47 -10.96 0.46
N SER A 293 14.72 -9.86 0.33
CA SER A 293 13.83 -9.39 1.39
C SER A 293 12.56 -10.25 1.50
N PHE A 294 12.09 -10.83 0.39
CA PHE A 294 11.01 -11.81 0.39
C PHE A 294 11.43 -13.14 1.02
N ALA A 295 12.66 -13.61 0.77
CA ALA A 295 13.24 -14.75 1.48
C ALA A 295 13.34 -14.47 2.99
N TYR A 296 13.71 -13.25 3.38
CA TYR A 296 13.69 -12.83 4.77
C TYR A 296 12.29 -12.81 5.37
N LEU A 297 11.28 -12.33 4.65
CA LEU A 297 9.88 -12.44 5.08
C LEU A 297 9.46 -13.90 5.28
N ALA A 298 9.81 -14.79 4.35
CA ALA A 298 9.51 -16.22 4.45
C ALA A 298 10.15 -16.82 5.71
N LEU A 299 11.42 -16.50 6.01
CA LEU A 299 12.07 -16.90 7.27
C LEU A 299 11.29 -16.39 8.47
N ARG A 300 10.96 -15.10 8.51
CA ARG A 300 10.24 -14.51 9.65
C ARG A 300 8.85 -15.13 9.83
N TYR A 301 8.19 -15.50 8.73
CA TYR A 301 6.94 -16.25 8.77
C TYR A 301 7.13 -17.67 9.34
N VAL A 302 8.16 -18.42 8.92
CA VAL A 302 8.51 -19.73 9.51
C VAL A 302 8.76 -19.61 11.00
N LEU A 303 9.52 -18.61 11.44
CA LEU A 303 9.82 -18.40 12.85
C LEU A 303 8.59 -18.06 13.69
N GLU A 304 7.62 -17.35 13.11
CA GLU A 304 6.37 -17.02 13.80
C GLU A 304 5.38 -18.19 13.84
N THR A 305 5.35 -19.04 12.82
CA THR A 305 4.28 -20.02 12.60
C THR A 305 4.70 -21.48 12.76
N GLY A 306 5.98 -21.79 12.62
CA GLY A 306 6.50 -23.15 12.49
C GLY A 306 6.20 -23.82 11.15
N GLU A 307 5.64 -23.12 10.14
CA GLU A 307 5.33 -23.69 8.84
C GLU A 307 6.58 -23.86 7.96
N MET A 308 7.32 -24.94 8.20
CA MET A 308 8.63 -25.21 7.59
C MET A 308 8.64 -25.27 6.06
N ASP A 309 7.51 -25.54 5.40
CA ASP A 309 7.43 -25.58 3.92
C ASP A 309 7.82 -24.23 3.28
N PHE A 310 7.68 -23.11 4.01
CA PHE A 310 8.10 -21.80 3.53
C PHE A 310 9.63 -21.64 3.40
N LEU A 311 10.44 -22.57 3.94
CA LEU A 311 11.88 -22.62 3.67
C LEU A 311 12.18 -22.88 2.19
N GLU A 312 11.27 -23.49 1.42
CA GLU A 312 11.46 -23.69 -0.03
C GLU A 312 11.60 -22.34 -0.77
N LEU A 313 10.92 -21.28 -0.30
CA LEU A 313 11.04 -19.94 -0.87
C LEU A 313 12.45 -19.36 -0.64
N ILE A 314 13.08 -19.71 0.49
CA ILE A 314 14.45 -19.32 0.81
C ILE A 314 15.43 -20.09 -0.09
N ASP A 315 15.25 -21.40 -0.27
CA ASP A 315 16.06 -22.19 -1.20
C ASP A 315 16.01 -21.61 -2.63
N LYS A 316 14.81 -21.28 -3.13
CA LYS A 316 14.65 -20.66 -4.47
C LYS A 316 15.33 -19.31 -4.58
N ALA A 317 15.26 -18.47 -3.55
CA ALA A 317 15.99 -17.21 -3.54
C ALA A 317 17.50 -17.42 -3.53
N VAL A 318 17.99 -18.38 -2.75
CA VAL A 318 19.41 -18.72 -2.63
C VAL A 318 20.00 -19.23 -3.96
N GLU A 319 19.24 -20.01 -4.73
CA GLU A 319 19.61 -20.46 -6.08
C GLU A 319 19.90 -19.28 -7.04
N ILE A 320 19.30 -18.11 -6.80
CA ILE A 320 19.55 -16.87 -7.55
C ILE A 320 20.67 -16.03 -6.91
N LEU A 321 20.68 -15.94 -5.58
CA LEU A 321 21.58 -15.06 -4.84
C LEU A 321 23.04 -15.52 -4.94
N ILE A 322 23.32 -16.81 -4.78
CA ILE A 322 24.69 -17.35 -4.75
C ILE A 322 25.45 -17.10 -6.07
N PRO A 323 24.88 -17.40 -7.25
CA PRO A 323 25.54 -17.08 -8.52
C PRO A 323 25.76 -15.58 -8.76
N ALA A 324 24.99 -14.72 -8.09
CA ALA A 324 25.04 -13.27 -8.24
C ALA A 324 25.97 -12.56 -7.23
N LEU A 325 26.71 -13.30 -6.39
CA LEU A 325 27.58 -12.67 -5.39
C LEU A 325 28.83 -12.03 -6.02
N ASP A 326 29.19 -10.86 -5.51
CA ASP A 326 30.48 -10.23 -5.81
C ASP A 326 31.64 -10.95 -5.09
N ARG A 327 32.87 -10.50 -5.36
CA ARG A 327 34.08 -11.06 -4.71
C ARG A 327 34.09 -10.90 -3.19
N ASN A 328 33.30 -10.00 -2.62
CA ASN A 328 33.19 -9.78 -1.18
C ASN A 328 32.07 -10.62 -0.53
N GLY A 329 31.22 -11.26 -1.35
CA GLY A 329 30.13 -12.13 -0.92
C GLY A 329 28.75 -11.45 -0.90
N TYR A 330 28.57 -10.31 -1.57
CA TYR A 330 27.31 -9.57 -1.57
C TYR A 330 26.57 -9.71 -2.89
N PRO A 331 25.23 -9.89 -2.91
CA PRO A 331 24.47 -10.00 -4.14
C PRO A 331 24.57 -8.74 -4.98
N ILE A 332 24.81 -8.92 -6.28
CA ILE A 332 24.80 -7.88 -7.29
C ILE A 332 23.39 -7.77 -7.88
N GLY A 333 22.86 -6.56 -7.96
CA GLY A 333 21.59 -6.32 -8.63
C GLY A 333 20.90 -5.05 -8.15
N GLU A 334 19.69 -4.83 -8.65
CA GLU A 334 18.89 -3.65 -8.35
C GLU A 334 18.44 -3.59 -6.89
N GLY A 335 18.34 -2.37 -6.38
CA GLY A 335 18.00 -2.03 -5.01
C GLY A 335 16.63 -1.36 -4.91
N ILE A 336 16.27 -0.91 -3.71
CA ILE A 336 15.02 -0.18 -3.47
C ILE A 336 15.03 1.22 -4.10
N ILE A 337 16.21 1.83 -4.25
CA ILE A 337 16.36 3.08 -5.01
C ILE A 337 16.56 2.69 -6.47
N GLU A 338 15.59 3.02 -7.32
CA GLU A 338 15.52 2.57 -8.72
C GLU A 338 16.47 3.38 -9.63
N ILE A 339 17.77 3.29 -9.39
CA ILE A 339 18.77 4.08 -10.12
C ILE A 339 19.24 3.33 -11.36
N PRO A 340 19.08 3.90 -12.57
CA PRO A 340 19.62 3.29 -13.77
C PRO A 340 21.15 3.13 -13.70
N GLY A 341 21.68 1.98 -14.12
CA GLY A 341 23.11 1.71 -14.18
C GLY A 341 23.72 1.06 -12.93
N THR A 342 22.91 0.81 -11.89
CA THR A 342 23.36 0.10 -10.67
C THR A 342 23.19 -1.42 -10.73
N GLU A 343 22.66 -1.97 -11.83
CA GLU A 343 22.29 -3.39 -11.98
C GLU A 343 23.49 -4.35 -11.86
N LYS A 344 24.71 -3.82 -12.06
CA LYS A 344 25.98 -4.55 -11.93
C LYS A 344 26.77 -4.18 -10.67
N SER A 345 26.10 -3.63 -9.67
CA SER A 345 26.71 -3.25 -8.38
C SER A 345 26.07 -4.04 -7.24
N ALA A 346 26.86 -4.32 -6.21
CA ALA A 346 26.29 -4.67 -4.91
C ALA A 346 25.79 -3.38 -4.25
N LEU A 347 24.53 -3.36 -3.82
CA LEU A 347 23.90 -2.21 -3.17
C LEU A 347 23.75 -2.44 -1.68
N LEU A 348 23.87 -1.37 -0.89
CA LEU A 348 23.93 -1.46 0.57
C LEU A 348 22.66 -2.10 1.18
N ASP A 349 21.48 -1.74 0.68
CA ASP A 349 20.20 -2.29 1.13
C ASP A 349 20.09 -3.80 0.85
N VAL A 350 20.46 -4.23 -0.36
CA VAL A 350 20.50 -5.65 -0.77
C VAL A 350 21.46 -6.43 0.12
N ALA A 351 22.66 -5.88 0.35
CA ALA A 351 23.68 -6.47 1.20
C ALA A 351 23.22 -6.59 2.66
N CYS A 352 22.51 -5.58 3.17
CA CYS A 352 21.96 -5.61 4.53
C CYS A 352 20.87 -6.68 4.67
N TRP A 353 19.95 -6.77 3.72
CA TRP A 353 18.94 -7.84 3.73
C TRP A 353 19.58 -9.23 3.70
N PHE A 354 20.58 -9.43 2.85
CA PHE A 354 21.25 -10.72 2.74
C PHE A 354 22.01 -11.08 4.01
N TYR A 355 22.77 -10.13 4.56
CA TYR A 355 23.45 -10.34 5.84
C TYR A 355 22.43 -10.67 6.93
N LYS A 356 21.32 -9.93 6.99
CA LYS A 356 20.30 -10.14 8.02
C LYS A 356 19.59 -11.49 7.91
N LEU A 357 19.31 -11.95 6.68
CA LEU A 357 18.80 -13.29 6.41
C LEU A 357 19.74 -14.37 6.93
N LEU A 358 21.03 -14.28 6.58
CA LEU A 358 22.03 -15.27 7.00
C LEU A 358 22.26 -15.28 8.51
N ASP A 359 22.32 -14.09 9.13
CA ASP A 359 22.43 -13.92 10.59
C ASP A 359 21.29 -14.65 11.32
N GLU A 360 20.05 -14.42 10.91
CA GLU A 360 18.91 -15.06 11.55
C GLU A 360 18.81 -16.55 11.24
N LEU A 361 19.08 -16.99 10.02
CA LEU A 361 19.15 -18.43 9.70
C LEU A 361 20.16 -19.15 10.58
N LYS A 362 21.33 -18.55 10.83
CA LYS A 362 22.37 -19.14 11.69
C LYS A 362 21.96 -19.11 13.15
N ARG A 363 21.46 -17.98 13.65
CA ARG A 363 21.05 -17.79 15.05
C ARG A 363 19.91 -18.73 15.44
N GLU A 364 18.97 -18.97 14.54
CA GLU A 364 17.82 -19.87 14.74
C GLU A 364 18.13 -21.32 14.33
N SER A 365 19.38 -21.64 13.98
CA SER A 365 19.83 -22.97 13.54
C SER A 365 19.10 -23.56 12.33
N LEU A 366 18.43 -22.73 11.53
CA LEU A 366 17.70 -23.13 10.31
C LEU A 366 18.58 -23.17 9.05
N ILE A 367 19.77 -22.58 9.10
CA ILE A 367 20.67 -22.55 7.93
C ILE A 367 21.03 -23.95 7.42
N ASN A 368 21.11 -24.94 8.30
CA ASN A 368 21.43 -26.33 7.95
C ASN A 368 20.25 -27.10 7.34
N SER A 369 19.04 -26.56 7.45
CA SER A 369 17.84 -27.12 6.82
C SER A 369 17.70 -26.74 5.35
N LEU A 370 18.48 -25.77 4.88
CA LEU A 370 18.50 -25.31 3.49
C LEU A 370 19.42 -26.19 2.64
N LYS A 371 19.08 -26.37 1.35
CA LYS A 371 19.84 -27.19 0.40
C LYS A 371 21.30 -26.76 0.31
N GLN A 372 21.56 -25.45 0.33
CA GLN A 372 22.89 -24.84 0.24
C GLN A 372 23.42 -24.34 1.60
N GLY A 373 22.94 -24.89 2.72
CA GLY A 373 23.27 -24.43 4.07
C GLY A 373 24.77 -24.31 4.40
N LYS A 374 25.59 -25.27 3.94
CA LYS A 374 27.06 -25.23 4.14
C LYS A 374 27.71 -24.05 3.41
N GLU A 375 27.29 -23.80 2.17
CA GLU A 375 27.80 -22.69 1.36
C GLU A 375 27.38 -21.34 1.97
N LEU A 376 26.12 -21.22 2.37
CA LEU A 376 25.59 -20.04 3.06
C LEU A 376 26.30 -19.76 4.38
N THR A 377 26.67 -20.79 5.13
CA THR A 377 27.45 -20.63 6.38
C THR A 377 28.82 -20.02 6.10
N ALA A 378 29.53 -20.50 5.07
CA ALA A 378 30.82 -19.95 4.68
C ALA A 378 30.70 -18.49 4.17
N ILE A 379 29.63 -18.18 3.43
CA ILE A 379 29.32 -16.82 2.98
C ILE A 379 29.04 -15.90 4.16
N PHE A 380 28.22 -16.34 5.12
CA PHE A 380 27.90 -15.58 6.34
C PHE A 380 29.17 -15.20 7.10
N GLU A 381 30.06 -16.18 7.36
CA GLU A 381 31.31 -15.92 8.09
C GLU A 381 32.22 -14.92 7.37
N LYS A 382 32.20 -14.93 6.03
CA LYS A 382 32.94 -13.95 5.23
C LYS A 382 32.33 -12.55 5.36
N ILE A 383 31.01 -12.43 5.23
CA ILE A 383 30.27 -11.17 5.36
C ILE A 383 30.45 -10.59 6.77
N GLU A 384 30.23 -11.38 7.80
CA GLU A 384 30.35 -10.98 9.22
C GLU A 384 31.73 -10.39 9.52
N ARG A 385 32.79 -11.00 9.00
CA ARG A 385 34.16 -10.49 9.18
C ARG A 385 34.46 -9.23 8.39
N ASN A 386 33.87 -9.05 7.20
CA ASN A 386 34.28 -8.01 6.26
C ASN A 386 33.32 -6.82 6.13
N PHE A 387 32.11 -6.90 6.68
CA PHE A 387 31.03 -5.91 6.47
C PHE A 387 31.50 -4.47 6.68
N PHE A 388 32.11 -4.18 7.82
CA PHE A 388 32.64 -2.83 8.08
C PHE A 388 33.77 -2.42 7.13
N GLY A 389 34.74 -3.30 6.87
CA GLY A 389 35.87 -2.98 5.99
C GLY A 389 35.45 -2.75 4.53
N VAL A 390 34.37 -3.40 4.11
CA VAL A 390 33.80 -3.27 2.77
C VAL A 390 32.95 -2.00 2.67
N TRP A 391 31.98 -1.83 3.57
CA TRP A 391 30.92 -0.83 3.42
C TRP A 391 31.19 0.52 4.09
N ARG A 392 31.97 0.59 5.17
CA ARG A 392 32.20 1.86 5.89
C ARG A 392 33.03 2.81 5.02
N ASN A 393 32.60 4.07 4.95
CA ASN A 393 33.37 5.16 4.35
C ASN A 393 34.18 5.92 5.43
N GLY A 394 35.14 6.75 4.99
CA GLY A 394 36.02 7.49 5.90
C GLY A 394 35.34 8.56 6.77
N LYS A 395 34.01 8.72 6.68
CA LYS A 395 33.23 9.76 7.37
C LYS A 395 32.19 9.20 8.34
N ASN A 396 32.32 7.95 8.81
CA ASN A 396 31.32 7.28 9.65
C ASN A 396 29.94 7.13 8.98
N LEU A 397 29.93 6.99 7.65
CA LEU A 397 28.77 6.58 6.86
C LEU A 397 29.14 5.32 6.06
N PHE A 398 28.28 4.89 5.15
CA PHE A 398 28.52 3.74 4.29
C PHE A 398 28.63 4.15 2.83
N TYR A 399 29.21 3.30 1.99
CA TYR A 399 29.04 3.40 0.54
C TYR A 399 27.65 2.86 0.17
N ASP A 400 26.99 3.52 -0.78
CA ASP A 400 25.68 3.10 -1.30
C ASP A 400 25.84 1.92 -2.27
N ALA A 401 26.93 1.90 -3.04
CA ALA A 401 27.18 0.88 -4.05
C ALA A 401 28.65 0.48 -4.16
N ILE A 402 28.90 -0.80 -4.50
CA ILE A 402 30.21 -1.35 -4.78
C ILE A 402 30.22 -2.05 -6.14
N LYS A 403 31.14 -1.65 -7.02
CA LYS A 403 31.32 -2.19 -8.36
C LYS A 403 32.77 -2.59 -8.58
N GLY A 404 33.06 -3.87 -8.36
CA GLY A 404 34.41 -4.42 -8.40
C GLY A 404 35.30 -3.83 -7.30
N ALA A 405 36.22 -2.94 -7.68
CA ALA A 405 37.07 -2.19 -6.73
C ALA A 405 36.57 -0.78 -6.42
N LYS A 406 35.60 -0.27 -7.20
CA LYS A 406 35.06 1.07 -7.01
C LYS A 406 33.98 1.05 -5.93
N LYS A 407 34.03 2.04 -5.04
CA LYS A 407 33.04 2.27 -3.99
C LYS A 407 32.39 3.63 -4.23
N HIS A 408 31.08 3.69 -4.16
CA HIS A 408 30.29 4.87 -4.52
C HIS A 408 29.46 5.33 -3.34
N PHE A 409 29.48 6.62 -3.05
CA PHE A 409 28.59 7.26 -2.10
C PHE A 409 27.71 8.22 -2.88
N ALA A 410 26.40 7.99 -2.83
CA ALA A 410 25.37 8.77 -3.51
C ALA A 410 24.39 9.42 -2.50
N GLY A 411 24.45 8.99 -1.22
CA GLY A 411 23.72 9.65 -0.15
C GLY A 411 22.23 9.37 -0.17
N HIS A 412 21.82 8.16 -0.55
CA HIS A 412 20.42 7.75 -0.49
C HIS A 412 20.01 7.34 0.92
N PHE A 413 18.71 7.26 1.19
CA PHE A 413 18.24 6.83 2.51
C PHE A 413 18.71 5.42 2.91
N ILE A 414 19.18 4.59 1.97
CA ILE A 414 19.66 3.22 2.25
C ILE A 414 20.81 3.17 3.27
N GLN A 415 21.46 4.31 3.54
CA GLN A 415 22.40 4.48 4.66
C GLN A 415 21.83 4.07 6.03
N ILE A 416 20.50 4.07 6.20
CA ILE A 416 19.84 3.67 7.45
C ILE A 416 19.75 2.15 7.63
N TYR A 417 19.87 1.35 6.55
CA TYR A 417 19.63 -0.10 6.60
C TYR A 417 20.54 -0.85 7.58
N PRO A 418 21.87 -0.60 7.60
CA PRO A 418 22.75 -1.24 8.57
C PRO A 418 22.31 -1.01 10.02
N LEU A 419 21.78 0.18 10.32
CA LEU A 419 21.29 0.56 11.64
C LEU A 419 19.92 -0.08 11.94
N ALA A 420 18.96 0.07 11.03
CA ALA A 420 17.60 -0.44 11.18
C ALA A 420 17.53 -1.96 11.32
N MET A 421 18.42 -2.67 10.61
CA MET A 421 18.56 -4.13 10.70
C MET A 421 19.47 -4.60 11.85
N GLY A 422 20.18 -3.65 12.47
CA GLY A 422 21.00 -3.94 13.64
C GLY A 422 22.31 -4.64 13.37
N LEU A 423 22.89 -4.39 12.20
CA LEU A 423 24.14 -4.98 11.71
C LEU A 423 25.38 -4.23 12.21
N VAL A 424 25.18 -3.15 12.98
CA VAL A 424 26.23 -2.25 13.45
C VAL A 424 26.28 -2.28 14.98
N PRO A 425 27.47 -2.49 15.60
CA PRO A 425 27.63 -2.43 17.05
C PRO A 425 27.13 -1.12 17.65
N TYR A 426 26.59 -1.19 18.86
CA TYR A 426 25.86 -0.10 19.50
C TYR A 426 26.59 1.26 19.45
N GLN A 427 27.85 1.32 19.88
CA GLN A 427 28.62 2.58 19.92
C GLN A 427 28.91 3.15 18.53
N GLU A 428 29.19 2.29 17.54
CA GLU A 428 29.44 2.74 16.17
C GLU A 428 28.13 3.20 15.51
N GLY A 429 27.01 2.53 15.78
CA GLY A 429 25.71 2.95 15.25
C GLY A 429 25.26 4.30 15.76
N LYS A 430 25.54 4.64 17.03
CA LYS A 430 25.35 6.01 17.53
C LYS A 430 26.14 7.04 16.72
N LYS A 431 27.42 6.77 16.45
CA LYS A 431 28.28 7.67 15.66
C LYS A 431 27.76 7.85 14.23
N VAL A 432 27.28 6.78 13.61
CA VAL A 432 26.69 6.82 12.27
C VAL A 432 25.42 7.65 12.28
N LEU A 433 24.50 7.41 13.22
CA LEU A 433 23.22 8.13 13.30
C LEU A 433 23.44 9.63 13.56
N GLU A 434 24.37 9.99 14.46
CA GLU A 434 24.78 11.38 14.68
C GLU A 434 25.36 12.02 13.41
N MET A 435 26.19 11.28 12.66
CA MET A 435 26.71 11.77 11.39
C MET A 435 25.59 11.96 10.37
N MET A 436 24.63 11.04 10.29
CA MET A 436 23.48 11.15 9.38
C MET A 436 22.65 12.41 9.67
N LYS A 437 22.40 12.71 10.96
CA LYS A 437 21.79 13.98 11.39
C LYS A 437 22.62 15.18 10.95
N LYS A 438 23.93 15.16 11.21
CA LYS A 438 24.83 16.27 10.88
C LYS A 438 24.91 16.57 9.38
N VAL A 439 24.86 15.56 8.52
CA VAL A 439 24.97 15.75 7.05
C VAL A 439 23.63 16.06 6.38
N GLY A 440 22.51 16.00 7.12
CA GLY A 440 21.20 16.42 6.63
C GLY A 440 20.33 15.31 6.04
N PHE A 441 20.46 14.05 6.49
CA PHE A 441 19.50 12.99 6.12
C PHE A 441 18.10 13.19 6.73
N PHE A 442 17.96 14.10 7.69
CA PHE A 442 16.74 14.35 8.42
C PHE A 442 16.37 15.83 8.34
N ASN A 443 15.08 16.11 8.17
CA ASN A 443 14.47 17.42 8.34
C ASN A 443 13.41 17.36 9.46
N GLU A 444 12.63 18.43 9.62
CA GLU A 444 11.58 18.53 10.64
C GLU A 444 10.39 17.57 10.42
N ILE A 445 10.27 16.98 9.22
CA ILE A 445 9.22 16.03 8.86
C ILE A 445 9.73 14.59 9.02
N GLY A 446 10.96 14.29 8.63
CA GLY A 446 11.47 12.93 8.73
C GLY A 446 12.74 12.70 7.91
N MET A 447 12.93 11.46 7.49
CA MET A 447 14.10 11.08 6.69
C MET A 447 13.87 11.38 5.21
N ILE A 448 14.75 12.19 4.60
CA ILE A 448 14.64 12.51 3.18
C ILE A 448 15.06 11.34 2.29
N HIS A 449 14.58 11.32 1.06
CA HIS A 449 14.90 10.28 0.08
C HIS A 449 16.40 10.23 -0.23
N SER A 450 17.03 11.38 -0.46
CA SER A 450 18.46 11.47 -0.76
C SER A 450 19.06 12.82 -0.38
N LEU A 451 20.36 12.85 -0.08
CA LEU A 451 21.10 14.10 0.02
C LEU A 451 21.15 14.80 -1.35
N PRO A 452 21.17 16.14 -1.41
CA PRO A 452 21.21 16.90 -2.66
C PRO A 452 22.63 16.94 -3.26
N LEU A 453 23.24 15.76 -3.47
CA LEU A 453 24.56 15.62 -4.10
C LEU A 453 24.46 15.61 -5.63
N GLU A 454 23.40 14.99 -6.15
CA GLU A 454 22.99 15.00 -7.56
C GLU A 454 21.47 15.12 -7.62
N LYS A 455 20.90 15.53 -8.76
CA LYS A 455 19.44 15.52 -8.95
C LYS A 455 19.00 14.13 -9.40
N TYR A 456 18.10 13.49 -8.65
CA TYR A 456 17.54 12.19 -9.00
C TYR A 456 16.06 12.31 -9.38
N ASP A 457 15.63 11.38 -10.24
CA ASP A 457 14.22 11.17 -10.52
C ASP A 457 13.65 10.16 -9.51
N ALA A 458 12.60 10.51 -8.77
CA ALA A 458 11.90 9.62 -7.85
C ALA A 458 10.42 9.65 -8.21
N GLY A 459 9.93 8.65 -8.92
CA GLY A 459 8.53 8.53 -9.38
C GLY A 459 8.00 9.75 -10.13
N ASN A 460 6.70 9.77 -10.43
CA ASN A 460 6.06 10.93 -11.06
C ASN A 460 5.42 11.88 -10.04
N TYR A 461 6.08 12.08 -8.89
CA TYR A 461 5.67 13.05 -7.87
C TYR A 461 6.13 14.44 -8.34
N GLY A 462 5.18 15.33 -8.65
CA GLY A 462 5.48 16.65 -9.22
C GLY A 462 6.46 17.48 -8.35
N GLY A 463 7.36 18.24 -9.00
CA GLY A 463 8.36 19.07 -8.34
C GLY A 463 9.74 18.97 -9.02
N GLN A 464 10.59 20.00 -8.87
CA GLN A 464 11.95 20.01 -9.43
C GLN A 464 13.01 19.39 -8.50
N ASP A 465 12.72 19.25 -7.20
CA ASP A 465 13.61 18.62 -6.22
C ASP A 465 12.92 17.42 -5.57
N LYS A 466 13.39 16.22 -5.92
CA LYS A 466 12.86 14.94 -5.42
C LYS A 466 13.72 14.36 -4.30
N ASN A 467 14.89 14.95 -4.04
CA ASN A 467 15.81 14.48 -3.02
C ASN A 467 15.26 14.72 -1.61
N SER A 468 14.61 15.86 -1.39
CA SER A 468 14.07 16.28 -0.11
C SER A 468 12.71 15.65 0.25
N ILE A 469 12.14 14.83 -0.64
CA ILE A 469 10.87 14.13 -0.38
C ILE A 469 11.06 13.20 0.84
N VAL A 470 10.12 13.25 1.79
CA VAL A 470 10.15 12.40 2.98
C VAL A 470 9.16 11.25 2.79
N TRP A 471 9.66 10.08 2.41
CA TRP A 471 8.84 8.87 2.39
C TRP A 471 8.62 8.34 3.81
N SER A 472 7.45 7.76 4.04
CA SER A 472 7.13 7.22 5.35
C SER A 472 7.98 5.97 5.66
N LEU A 473 8.29 5.12 4.67
CA LEU A 473 9.12 3.93 4.89
C LEU A 473 10.55 4.23 5.39
N PRO A 474 11.37 5.09 4.75
CA PRO A 474 12.66 5.51 5.29
C PRO A 474 12.56 6.11 6.69
N THR A 475 11.49 6.86 6.95
CA THR A 475 11.21 7.44 8.27
C THR A 475 10.93 6.34 9.31
N LEU A 476 10.21 5.27 8.95
CA LEU A 476 10.00 4.10 9.82
C LEU A 476 11.30 3.32 10.07
N LEU A 477 12.13 3.13 9.05
CA LEU A 477 13.46 2.52 9.21
C LEU A 477 14.35 3.36 10.14
N ALA A 478 14.30 4.68 10.02
CA ALA A 478 15.00 5.60 10.91
C ALA A 478 14.46 5.56 12.33
N LEU A 479 13.14 5.45 12.52
CA LEU A 479 12.54 5.28 13.84
C LEU A 479 13.00 3.97 14.50
N LYS A 480 13.06 2.88 13.73
CA LYS A 480 13.61 1.60 14.19
C LYS A 480 15.08 1.70 14.61
N ALA A 481 15.89 2.39 13.82
CA ALA A 481 17.28 2.67 14.15
C ALA A 481 17.39 3.54 15.41
N ALA A 482 16.65 4.65 15.50
CA ALA A 482 16.66 5.56 16.65
C ALA A 482 16.31 4.82 17.95
N LYS A 483 15.27 3.96 17.92
CA LYS A 483 14.93 3.06 19.04
C LYS A 483 16.09 2.14 19.42
N LYS A 484 16.71 1.48 18.43
CA LYS A 484 17.82 0.55 18.66
C LYS A 484 19.06 1.21 19.27
N TYR A 485 19.37 2.44 18.88
CA TYR A 485 20.56 3.18 19.33
C TYR A 485 20.27 4.22 20.43
N ALA A 486 19.06 4.19 21.00
CA ALA A 486 18.58 5.06 22.08
C ALA A 486 18.71 6.57 21.78
N ASP A 487 18.38 6.97 20.55
CA ASP A 487 18.27 8.37 20.15
C ASP A 487 16.84 8.88 20.41
N MET A 488 16.59 9.29 21.66
CA MET A 488 15.25 9.69 22.12
C MET A 488 14.72 10.95 21.42
N GLU A 489 15.61 11.87 21.04
CA GLU A 489 15.26 13.10 20.34
C GLU A 489 14.73 12.77 18.94
N LEU A 490 15.47 11.95 18.18
CA LEU A 490 15.04 11.54 16.85
C LEU A 490 13.75 10.71 16.93
N MET A 491 13.62 9.81 17.91
CA MET A 491 12.39 9.05 18.10
C MET A 491 11.16 9.97 18.29
N ASP A 492 11.27 10.97 19.16
CA ASP A 492 10.16 11.90 19.44
C ASP A 492 9.76 12.70 18.20
N ILE A 493 10.74 13.20 17.42
CA ILE A 493 10.51 13.92 16.17
C ILE A 493 9.75 13.04 15.17
N LEU A 494 10.25 11.82 14.91
CA LEU A 494 9.68 10.94 13.89
C LEU A 494 8.28 10.44 14.29
N ILE A 495 8.06 10.08 15.56
CA ILE A 495 6.74 9.67 16.06
C ILE A 495 5.74 10.83 15.95
N LYS A 496 6.12 12.04 16.35
CA LYS A 496 5.24 13.22 16.24
C LYS A 496 4.87 13.52 14.79
N SER A 497 5.82 13.38 13.86
CA SER A 497 5.56 13.60 12.44
C SER A 497 4.56 12.58 11.87
N ILE A 498 4.76 11.28 12.14
CA ILE A 498 3.84 10.22 11.70
C ILE A 498 2.46 10.40 12.37
N LYS A 499 2.39 10.78 13.65
CA LYS A 499 1.11 11.09 14.31
C LYS A 499 0.42 12.28 13.67
N LYS A 500 1.17 13.32 13.31
CA LYS A 500 0.61 14.51 12.65
C LYS A 500 -0.04 14.16 11.31
N SER A 501 0.51 13.22 10.53
CA SER A 501 -0.09 12.83 9.25
C SER A 501 -1.47 12.17 9.39
N LEU A 502 -1.76 11.48 10.50
CA LEU A 502 -3.11 10.96 10.78
C LEU A 502 -4.19 12.05 10.84
N HIS A 503 -3.82 13.31 11.00
CA HIS A 503 -4.76 14.44 11.09
C HIS A 503 -4.70 15.36 9.86
N LEU A 504 -3.93 15.01 8.84
CA LEU A 504 -3.81 15.76 7.59
C LEU A 504 -4.43 14.97 6.43
N GLY A 505 -5.09 15.66 5.49
CA GLY A 505 -5.78 14.98 4.39
C GLY A 505 -6.95 14.11 4.88
N THR A 506 -6.96 12.82 4.51
CA THR A 506 -7.92 11.84 5.04
C THR A 506 -7.54 11.50 6.48
N ARG A 507 -8.28 12.01 7.46
CA ARG A 507 -8.02 11.69 8.88
C ARG A 507 -7.98 10.17 9.11
N GLY A 508 -6.93 9.64 9.73
CA GLY A 508 -6.75 8.21 9.96
C GLY A 508 -6.07 7.45 8.81
N ALA A 509 -5.65 8.13 7.75
CA ALA A 509 -4.88 7.53 6.66
C ALA A 509 -3.39 7.90 6.81
N LEU A 510 -2.52 6.89 6.81
CA LEU A 510 -1.08 7.08 6.79
C LEU A 510 -0.59 7.14 5.33
N PRO A 511 -0.05 8.29 4.88
CA PRO A 511 0.33 8.48 3.49
C PRO A 511 1.68 7.83 3.17
N GLU A 512 1.98 7.75 1.88
CA GLU A 512 3.28 7.33 1.35
C GLU A 512 4.36 8.40 1.59
N ILE A 513 4.02 9.67 1.32
CA ILE A 513 4.89 10.82 1.50
C ILE A 513 4.39 11.64 2.69
N LEU A 514 5.28 11.87 3.66
CA LEU A 514 4.97 12.69 4.83
C LEU A 514 5.10 14.19 4.48
N PRO A 515 4.23 15.04 5.05
CA PRO A 515 3.18 14.70 6.00
C PRO A 515 1.84 14.35 5.31
N ASN A 516 1.68 14.61 4.01
CA ASN A 516 0.47 14.32 3.23
C ASN A 516 0.74 14.40 1.71
N GLY A 517 1.22 13.32 1.10
CA GLY A 517 1.46 13.23 -0.34
C GLY A 517 1.66 11.79 -0.82
N GLY A 518 1.83 11.62 -2.14
CA GLY A 518 1.87 10.29 -2.77
C GLY A 518 0.51 9.59 -2.67
N CYS A 519 0.52 8.27 -2.47
CA CYS A 519 -0.68 7.56 -2.04
C CYS A 519 -1.20 8.13 -0.71
N THR A 520 -2.50 8.43 -0.66
CA THR A 520 -3.19 8.93 0.54
C THR A 520 -3.16 7.92 1.68
N VAL A 521 -3.16 6.63 1.33
CA VAL A 521 -2.99 5.52 2.27
C VAL A 521 -2.00 4.53 1.67
N GLN A 522 -0.99 4.15 2.44
CA GLN A 522 0.11 3.27 2.01
C GLN A 522 0.30 2.11 2.99
N ALA A 523 0.28 0.89 2.48
CA ALA A 523 0.26 -0.34 3.27
C ALA A 523 1.57 -0.60 4.02
N TRP A 524 2.72 -0.15 3.50
CA TRP A 524 4.01 -0.36 4.16
C TRP A 524 4.11 0.31 5.53
N ASN A 525 3.16 1.19 5.87
CA ASN A 525 3.10 1.86 7.17
C ASN A 525 2.79 0.87 8.30
N ALA A 526 2.25 -0.31 7.98
CA ALA A 526 2.15 -1.42 8.92
C ALA A 526 3.51 -1.87 9.47
N TYR A 527 4.63 -1.56 8.80
CA TYR A 527 5.97 -1.84 9.35
C TYR A 527 6.22 -1.18 10.71
N LEU A 528 5.47 -0.11 11.05
CA LEU A 528 5.46 0.49 12.38
C LEU A 528 5.26 -0.54 13.51
N LEU A 529 4.49 -1.60 13.26
CA LEU A 529 4.22 -2.64 14.25
C LEU A 529 5.44 -3.52 14.54
N ASP A 530 6.35 -3.73 13.59
CA ASP A 530 7.62 -4.46 13.83
C ASP A 530 8.60 -3.60 14.66
N ILE A 531 8.33 -2.30 14.82
CA ILE A 531 9.15 -1.39 15.62
C ILE A 531 8.75 -1.43 17.09
N PHE A 532 7.44 -1.50 17.40
CA PHE A 532 6.93 -1.20 18.74
C PHE A 532 6.61 -2.38 19.63
#